data_AF-A0A314XYB4-F1
#
_entry.id   AF-A0A314XYB4-F1
#
_cell.length_a   1.000
_cell.length_b   1.000
_cell.length_c   1.000
_cell.angle_alpha   90.00
_cell.angle_beta   90.00
_cell.angle_gamma   90.00
#
_symmetry.space_group_name_H-M   'P 1'
#
loop_
_entity.id
_entity.type
_entity.pdbx_description
1 polymer ?
#
loop_
_entity_poly.entity_id
_entity_poly.type
_entity_poly.pdbx_seq_one_letter_code
_entity_poly.pdbx_strand_id
1 'polypeptide(L)'
;MGFCLCLLAVLIGGLWIYWGLKRRRFMKLKEKFFRQNGGLLLQQQLSDHKGSIEMIKIFTAEELKRATKNYDESMVLGQGSFGTVYEELC
;
A
#
# COMPACT_ATOMS: atom_id res chain seq x y z
N MET A 1 41.01 -7.72 16.46
CA MET A 1 40.60 -7.71 15.04
C MET A 1 39.45 -8.69 14.76
N GLY A 2 39.60 -10.00 15.01
CA GLY A 2 38.55 -11.01 14.70
C GLY A 2 37.20 -10.82 15.43
N PHE A 3 37.22 -10.43 16.71
CA PHE A 3 35.98 -10.23 17.50
C PHE A 3 35.08 -9.12 16.93
N CYS A 4 35.66 -8.02 16.45
CA CYS A 4 34.88 -6.96 15.79
C CYS A 4 34.19 -7.45 14.52
N LEU A 5 34.85 -8.27 13.71
CA LEU A 5 34.25 -8.81 12.49
C LEU A 5 33.09 -9.76 12.82
N CYS A 6 33.23 -10.58 13.87
CA CYS A 6 32.14 -11.44 14.35
C CYS A 6 30.94 -10.62 14.86
N LEU A 7 31.19 -9.58 15.67
CA LEU A 7 30.12 -8.70 16.14
C LEU A 7 29.41 -7.98 14.99
N LEU A 8 30.17 -7.46 14.03
CA LEU A 8 29.60 -6.83 12.83
C LEU A 8 28.75 -7.83 12.04
N ALA A 9 29.24 -9.05 11.80
CA ALA A 9 28.47 -10.07 11.09
C ALA A 9 27.16 -10.42 11.80
N VAL A 10 27.16 -10.52 13.13
CA VAL A 10 25.94 -10.78 13.92
C VAL A 10 24.96 -9.61 13.85
N LEU A 11 25.44 -8.37 13.97
CA LEU A 11 24.59 -7.18 13.90
C LEU A 11 23.91 -7.07 12.54
N ILE A 12 24.68 -7.21 11.46
CA ILE A 12 24.10 -7.10 10.14
C ILE A 12 23.16 -8.30 9.89
N GLY A 13 23.58 -9.51 10.32
CA GLY A 13 22.75 -10.72 10.41
C GLY A 13 21.36 -10.46 10.99
N GLY A 14 21.34 -9.90 12.20
CA GLY A 14 20.13 -9.54 12.92
C GLY A 14 19.30 -8.49 12.20
N LEU A 15 19.92 -7.47 11.60
CA LEU A 15 19.22 -6.44 10.82
C LEU A 15 18.53 -7.03 9.58
N TRP A 16 19.20 -7.90 8.82
CA TRP A 16 18.58 -8.56 7.66
C TRP A 16 17.41 -9.46 8.06
N ILE A 17 17.57 -10.24 9.15
CA ILE A 17 16.49 -11.08 9.68
C ILE A 17 15.31 -10.22 10.13
N TYR A 18 15.57 -9.15 10.89
CA TYR A 18 14.56 -8.21 11.36
C TYR A 18 13.79 -7.59 10.19
N TRP A 19 14.50 -7.06 9.18
CA TRP A 19 13.88 -6.50 7.98
C TRP A 19 13.09 -7.55 7.20
N GLY A 20 13.61 -8.77 7.06
CA GLY A 20 12.90 -9.88 6.44
C GLY A 20 11.59 -10.21 7.14
N LEU A 21 11.61 -10.31 8.47
CA LEU A 21 10.40 -10.56 9.28
C LEU A 21 9.40 -9.40 9.19
N LYS A 22 9.88 -8.15 9.25
CA LYS A 22 9.06 -6.95 9.09
C LYS A 22 8.37 -6.93 7.72
N ARG A 23 9.12 -7.22 6.64
CA ARG A 23 8.58 -7.30 5.28
C ARG A 23 7.53 -8.41 5.15
N ARG A 24 7.78 -9.59 5.72
CA ARG A 24 6.80 -10.70 5.72
C ARG A 24 5.51 -10.32 6.44
N ARG A 25 5.60 -9.67 7.61
CA ARG A 25 4.42 -9.18 8.35
C ARG A 25 3.65 -8.14 7.54
N PHE A 26 4.35 -7.21 6.90
CA PHE A 26 3.74 -6.20 6.05
C PHE A 26 2.98 -6.81 4.87
N MET A 27 3.60 -7.76 4.14
CA MET A 27 2.94 -8.41 3.01
C MET A 27 1.71 -9.20 3.43
N LYS A 28 1.75 -9.91 4.57
CA LYS A 28 0.58 -10.60 5.13
C LYS A 28 -0.56 -9.63 5.46
N LEU A 29 -0.24 -8.47 6.03
CA LEU A 29 -1.23 -7.46 6.36
C LEU A 29 -1.83 -6.84 5.09
N LYS A 30 -0.99 -6.55 4.09
CA LYS A 30 -1.43 -6.06 2.77
C LYS A 30 -2.37 -7.05 2.10
N GLU A 31 -2.03 -8.34 2.09
CA GLU A 31 -2.87 -9.39 1.53
C GLU A 31 -4.19 -9.54 2.29
N LYS A 32 -4.17 -9.46 3.62
CA LYS A 32 -5.38 -9.48 4.45
C LYS A 32 -6.33 -8.35 4.08
N PHE A 33 -5.84 -7.11 4.00
CA PHE A 33 -6.67 -5.97 3.60
C PHE A 33 -7.12 -6.07 2.14
N PHE A 34 -6.28 -6.54 1.23
CA PHE A 34 -6.66 -6.78 -0.15
C PHE A 34 -7.85 -7.74 -0.24
N ARG A 35 -7.82 -8.86 0.49
CA ARG A 35 -8.94 -9.80 0.54
C ARG A 35 -10.20 -9.23 1.21
N GLN A 36 -10.04 -8.50 2.32
CA GLN A 36 -11.17 -7.88 3.02
C GLN A 36 -11.86 -6.77 2.20
N ASN A 37 -11.10 -6.05 1.38
CA ASN A 37 -11.59 -4.95 0.54
C ASN A 37 -12.10 -5.42 -0.84
N GLY A 38 -12.42 -6.71 -1.00
CA GLY A 38 -12.96 -7.24 -2.26
C GLY A 38 -11.92 -7.47 -3.37
N GLY A 39 -10.63 -7.62 -3.04
CA GLY A 39 -9.56 -7.80 -4.02
C GLY A 39 -9.71 -9.02 -4.94
N LEU A 40 -10.43 -10.07 -4.53
CA LEU A 40 -10.77 -11.20 -5.40
C LEU A 40 -11.76 -10.79 -6.50
N LEU A 41 -12.77 -9.99 -6.18
CA LEU A 41 -13.71 -9.43 -7.15
C LEU A 41 -12.97 -8.51 -8.13
N LEU A 42 -12.05 -7.69 -7.63
CA LEU A 42 -11.17 -6.86 -8.46
C LEU A 42 -10.35 -7.72 -9.44
N GLN A 43 -9.75 -8.83 -8.97
CA GLN A 43 -9.00 -9.75 -9.84
C GLN A 43 -9.88 -10.42 -10.89
N GLN A 44 -11.12 -10.81 -10.53
CA GLN A 44 -12.10 -11.36 -11.48
C GLN A 44 -12.42 -10.34 -12.56
N GLN A 45 -12.79 -9.10 -12.16
CA GLN A 45 -13.12 -8.06 -13.14
C GLN A 45 -11.93 -7.75 -14.06
N LEU A 46 -10.70 -7.69 -13.54
CA LEU A 46 -9.50 -7.50 -14.36
C LEU A 46 -9.24 -8.66 -15.33
N SER A 47 -9.61 -9.89 -14.95
CA SER A 47 -9.42 -11.08 -15.77
C SER A 47 -10.47 -11.22 -16.87
N ASP A 48 -11.73 -10.90 -16.54
CA ASP A 48 -12.88 -10.96 -17.45
C ASP A 48 -12.81 -9.87 -18.52
N HIS A 49 -12.23 -8.71 -18.20
CA HIS A 49 -12.16 -7.55 -19.08
C HIS A 49 -10.88 -7.44 -19.91
N LYS A 50 -10.31 -8.58 -20.34
CA LYS A 50 -9.04 -8.74 -21.08
C LYS A 50 -8.86 -7.88 -22.36
N GLY A 51 -9.83 -7.05 -22.74
CA GLY A 51 -9.79 -6.14 -23.89
C GLY A 51 -10.40 -4.74 -23.71
N SER A 52 -10.96 -4.35 -22.55
CA SER A 52 -11.48 -2.98 -22.33
C SER A 52 -10.99 -2.42 -20.99
N ILE A 53 -9.72 -2.03 -20.97
CA ILE A 53 -9.05 -1.41 -19.81
C ILE A 53 -9.70 -0.06 -19.42
N GLU A 54 -10.63 0.48 -20.22
CA GLU A 54 -11.26 1.77 -19.98
C GLU A 54 -12.14 1.84 -18.71
N MET A 55 -12.59 0.71 -18.15
CA MET A 55 -13.58 0.73 -17.06
C MET A 55 -13.00 0.66 -15.63
N ILE A 56 -11.76 0.16 -15.42
CA ILE A 56 -11.19 -0.01 -14.07
C ILE A 56 -9.82 0.65 -13.98
N LYS A 57 -9.78 1.83 -13.35
CA LYS A 57 -8.55 2.55 -13.06
C LYS A 57 -8.02 2.18 -11.68
N ILE A 58 -6.81 1.59 -11.64
CA ILE A 58 -6.09 1.32 -10.39
C ILE A 58 -5.19 2.51 -10.08
N PHE A 59 -5.50 3.23 -8.99
CA PHE A 59 -4.67 4.33 -8.52
C PHE A 59 -3.60 3.83 -7.53
N THR A 60 -2.42 4.41 -7.65
CA THR A 60 -1.34 4.28 -6.65
C THR A 60 -1.62 5.15 -5.43
N ALA A 61 -0.98 4.82 -4.30
CA ALA A 61 -1.10 5.63 -3.10
C ALA A 61 -0.54 7.04 -3.32
N GLU A 62 0.52 7.16 -4.12
CA GLU A 62 1.17 8.41 -4.48
C GLU A 62 0.27 9.31 -5.34
N GLU A 63 -0.48 8.75 -6.29
CA GLU A 63 -1.46 9.50 -7.09
C GLU A 63 -2.58 10.06 -6.19
N LEU A 64 -3.16 9.23 -5.32
CA LEU A 64 -4.18 9.69 -4.37
C LEU A 64 -3.64 10.76 -3.42
N LYS A 65 -2.42 10.56 -2.92
CA LYS A 65 -1.73 11.53 -2.06
C LYS A 65 -1.49 12.85 -2.80
N ARG A 66 -1.11 12.82 -4.06
CA ARG A 66 -0.90 14.05 -4.86
C ARG A 66 -2.23 14.77 -5.12
N ALA A 67 -3.25 14.03 -5.55
CA ALA A 67 -4.57 14.58 -5.87
C ALA A 67 -5.24 15.23 -4.66
N THR A 68 -5.02 14.68 -3.46
CA THR A 68 -5.65 15.18 -2.21
C THR A 68 -4.75 16.13 -1.40
N LYS A 69 -3.63 16.61 -1.97
CA LYS A 69 -2.62 17.41 -1.25
C LYS A 69 -2.19 16.75 0.07
N ASN A 70 -1.94 15.45 0.03
CA ASN A 70 -1.65 14.59 1.18
C ASN A 70 -2.79 14.55 2.21
N TYR A 71 -4.02 14.37 1.72
CA TYR A 71 -5.24 14.31 2.53
C TYR A 71 -5.42 15.55 3.42
N ASP A 72 -5.14 16.74 2.86
CA ASP A 72 -5.31 18.02 3.56
C ASP A 72 -6.80 18.25 3.85
N GLU A 73 -7.13 18.56 5.11
CA GLU A 73 -8.52 18.81 5.53
C GLU A 73 -9.14 20.01 4.80
N SER A 74 -8.33 20.94 4.29
CA SER A 74 -8.82 22.06 3.47
C SER A 74 -9.38 21.60 2.12
N MET A 75 -9.02 20.40 1.66
CA MET A 75 -9.50 19.81 0.41
C MET A 75 -10.78 19.00 0.64
N VAL A 76 -11.32 18.92 1.85
CA VAL A 76 -12.54 18.15 2.13
C VAL A 76 -13.76 18.90 1.59
N LEU A 77 -14.46 18.28 0.64
CA LEU A 77 -15.76 18.74 0.12
C LEU A 77 -16.92 18.32 1.03
N GLY A 78 -16.77 17.20 1.75
CA GLY A 78 -17.79 16.72 2.69
C GLY A 78 -17.40 15.43 3.40
N GLN A 79 -18.01 15.18 4.56
CA GLN A 79 -17.80 13.98 5.37
C GLN A 79 -19.14 13.36 5.77
N GLY A 80 -19.28 12.05 5.59
CA GLY A 80 -20.49 11.30 5.92
C GLY A 80 -20.21 9.87 6.38
N SER A 81 -21.27 9.09 6.59
CA SER A 81 -21.18 7.69 7.07
C SER A 81 -20.40 6.77 6.13
N PHE A 82 -20.35 7.11 4.83
CA PHE A 82 -19.64 6.35 3.80
C PHE A 82 -18.20 6.81 3.58
N GLY A 83 -17.75 7.86 4.26
CA GLY A 83 -16.37 8.36 4.19
C GLY A 83 -16.27 9.87 3.96
N THR A 84 -15.06 10.31 3.64
CA THR A 84 -14.71 11.70 3.37
C THR A 84 -14.47 11.88 1.88
N VAL A 85 -15.07 12.93 1.31
CA VAL A 85 -14.91 13.32 -0.09
C VAL A 85 -13.91 14.46 -0.15
N TYR A 86 -12.87 14.29 -0.96
CA TYR A 86 -11.84 15.30 -1.20
C TYR A 86 -12.01 15.89 -2.59
N GLU A 87 -11.79 17.19 -2.73
CA GLU A 87 -11.54 17.85 -4.00
C GLU A 87 -10.18 17.36 -4.53
N GLU A 88 -10.12 17.09 -5.83
CA GLU A 88 -8.87 16.74 -6.49
C GLU A 88 -8.14 17.99 -6.97
N LEU A 89 -6.82 18.06 -6.78
CA LEU A 89 -6.00 19.03 -7.51
C LEU A 89 -6.06 18.70 -8.99
N CYS A 90 -6.58 19.65 -9.78
CA CYS A 90 -6.38 19.68 -11.23
C CYS A 90 -4.89 19.76 -11.61
#